data_AF-A0A7M2CBX8-F1
#
_entry.id   AF-A0A7M2CBX8-F1
#
_cell.length_a   1.000
_cell.length_b   1.000
_cell.length_c   1.000
_cell.angle_alpha   90.00
_cell.angle_beta   90.00
_cell.angle_gamma   90.00
#
_symmetry.space_group_name_H-M   'P 1'
#
loop_
_entity.id
_entity.type
_entity.pdbx_description
1 polymer ?
#
loop_
_entity_poly.entity_id
_entity_poly.type
_entity_poly.pdbx_seq_one_letter_code
_entity_poly.pdbx_strand_id
1 'polypeptide(L)'
;MSEHSHPHPGQYDFDEDDEAVAEFEHLCADSDLESVEFGSRDADGEVLMTASAFVDVDDQIELTVWSDPDGFDWIQVAGRVQRMDSPELVFPGASQDEADMIADLAGQLAKIHEAAAVILDELEPTNPYMAFDLLNAVAYLAMNGGVGEDHPGARPWHVWADQFSGHCRLGFLAGVMLEESPFGNLNIRATTLDPISRTSTDLQVYWKQDDEDEIPEHWLSVGTATAPAHDVDPDYPELLAGTPLEVRDYIRHAIGHLHEMVHLAGSVLEARTQEVIQFVEAKRTAEAVPAFVEHEMLRTTIDDAIAGLNGMARLYTGAMPGDVR
;
A
#
# COMPACT_ATOMS: atom_id res chain seq x y z
N MET A 1 23.94 19.10 -39.62
CA MET A 1 23.95 20.04 -38.48
C MET A 1 22.61 19.89 -37.80
N SER A 2 22.69 19.40 -36.58
CA SER A 2 21.61 19.14 -35.63
C SER A 2 20.85 20.42 -35.27
N GLU A 3 19.63 20.22 -34.77
CA GLU A 3 19.10 20.68 -33.46
C GLU A 3 17.57 20.48 -33.52
N HIS A 4 17.07 19.37 -32.96
CA HIS A 4 16.60 19.25 -31.57
C HIS A 4 15.63 20.35 -31.16
N SER A 5 14.34 20.01 -31.11
CA SER A 5 13.40 20.60 -30.17
C SER A 5 12.63 19.46 -29.52
N HIS A 6 12.76 19.41 -28.20
CA HIS A 6 12.32 18.37 -27.29
C HIS A 6 10.78 18.28 -27.24
N PRO A 7 10.20 17.09 -27.00
CA PRO A 7 8.88 17.00 -26.39
C PRO A 7 8.99 17.40 -24.91
N HIS A 8 8.09 18.27 -24.46
CA HIS A 8 7.91 18.55 -23.04
C HIS A 8 7.44 17.29 -22.30
N PRO A 9 7.92 17.04 -21.06
CA PRO A 9 7.47 15.94 -20.23
C PRO A 9 6.07 16.22 -19.65
N GLY A 10 5.33 15.13 -19.46
CA GLY A 10 3.97 15.01 -18.91
C GLY A 10 3.37 16.23 -18.22
N GLN A 11 2.33 16.80 -18.84
CA GLN A 11 1.18 17.22 -18.06
C GLN A 11 0.56 15.93 -17.51
N TYR A 12 0.83 15.66 -16.25
CA TYR A 12 -0.02 14.79 -15.46
C TYR A 12 -1.28 15.62 -15.19
N ASP A 13 -2.40 15.24 -15.79
CA ASP A 13 -3.70 15.67 -15.29
C ASP A 13 -3.78 15.12 -13.86
N PHE A 14 -4.03 16.01 -12.89
CA PHE A 14 -4.26 15.61 -11.51
C PHE A 14 -5.60 14.88 -11.50
N ASP A 15 -5.59 13.57 -11.26
CA ASP A 15 -6.79 12.77 -11.09
C ASP A 15 -7.43 13.15 -9.74
N GLU A 16 -8.77 13.14 -9.67
CA GLU A 16 -9.56 13.42 -8.44
C GLU A 16 -9.14 12.49 -7.27
N ASP A 17 -8.43 11.41 -7.57
CA ASP A 17 -7.97 10.33 -6.72
C ASP A 17 -6.89 10.76 -5.70
N ASP A 18 -6.01 11.71 -6.07
CA ASP A 18 -5.03 12.28 -5.14
C ASP A 18 -5.71 13.22 -4.11
N GLU A 19 -6.94 13.68 -4.38
CA GLU A 19 -7.67 14.62 -3.53
C GLU A 19 -8.23 13.94 -2.27
N ALA A 20 -8.79 12.73 -2.40
CA ALA A 20 -9.40 12.02 -1.27
C ALA A 20 -8.38 11.58 -0.20
N VAL A 21 -7.20 11.11 -0.62
CA VAL A 21 -6.11 10.74 0.32
C VAL A 21 -5.47 11.97 0.94
N ALA A 22 -5.23 13.02 0.15
CA ALA A 22 -4.72 14.28 0.70
C ALA A 22 -5.71 14.91 1.69
N GLU A 23 -7.01 14.84 1.41
CA GLU A 23 -8.06 15.26 2.33
C GLU A 23 -8.06 14.40 3.60
N PHE A 24 -7.97 13.08 3.47
CA PHE A 24 -7.87 12.16 4.62
C PHE A 24 -6.67 12.47 5.52
N GLU A 25 -5.48 12.63 4.94
CA GLU A 25 -4.24 12.96 5.66
C GLU A 25 -4.37 14.31 6.36
N HIS A 26 -4.90 15.32 5.66
CA HIS A 26 -5.12 16.66 6.22
C HIS A 26 -6.12 16.64 7.38
N LEU A 27 -7.25 15.94 7.21
CA LEU A 27 -8.25 15.78 8.27
C LEU A 27 -7.68 15.08 9.50
N CYS A 28 -6.85 14.06 9.32
CA CYS A 28 -6.17 13.38 10.43
C CYS A 28 -5.14 14.28 11.12
N ALA A 29 -4.36 15.05 10.35
CA ALA A 29 -3.33 15.94 10.88
C ALA A 29 -3.90 17.14 11.66
N ASP A 30 -5.04 17.68 11.21
CA ASP A 30 -5.73 18.80 11.84
C ASP A 30 -6.69 18.38 12.96
N SER A 31 -6.83 17.08 13.21
CA SER A 31 -7.76 16.55 14.20
C SER A 31 -7.23 16.69 15.63
N ASP A 32 -8.15 16.91 16.57
CA ASP A 32 -7.90 16.85 18.02
C ASP A 32 -7.91 15.40 18.57
N LEU A 33 -8.07 14.39 17.71
CA LEU A 33 -8.09 12.98 18.09
C LEU A 33 -6.68 12.45 18.35
N GLU A 34 -6.51 11.60 19.38
CA GLU A 34 -5.20 11.01 19.71
C GLU A 34 -4.85 9.80 18.82
N SER A 35 -5.88 9.10 18.32
CA SER A 35 -5.74 7.92 17.48
C SER A 35 -7.02 7.64 16.70
N VAL A 36 -6.86 6.95 15.58
CA VAL A 36 -7.93 6.54 14.67
C VAL A 36 -7.61 5.13 14.20
N GLU A 37 -8.60 4.24 14.31
CA GLU A 37 -8.51 2.84 13.94
C GLU A 37 -9.72 2.43 13.07
N PHE A 38 -9.47 2.00 11.84
CA PHE A 38 -10.44 1.45 10.92
C PHE A 38 -10.57 -0.06 11.10
N GLY A 39 -11.80 -0.53 10.92
CA GLY A 39 -12.12 -1.93 11.01
C GLY A 39 -13.45 -2.26 10.35
N SER A 40 -13.94 -3.45 10.67
CA SER A 40 -15.24 -3.92 10.21
C SER A 40 -16.16 -4.28 11.36
N ARG A 41 -17.45 -4.07 11.13
CA ARG A 41 -18.53 -4.46 12.03
C ARG A 41 -19.53 -5.31 11.26
N ASP A 42 -19.83 -6.48 11.80
CA ASP A 42 -20.96 -7.28 11.32
C ASP A 42 -22.26 -6.69 11.88
N ALA A 43 -23.08 -6.12 11.01
CA ALA A 43 -24.42 -5.64 11.34
C ALA A 43 -25.43 -6.31 10.39
N ASP A 44 -26.34 -7.12 10.94
CA ASP A 44 -27.43 -7.77 10.20
C ASP A 44 -27.02 -8.56 8.94
N GLY A 45 -25.78 -9.06 8.91
CA GLY A 45 -25.24 -9.86 7.79
C GLY A 45 -24.53 -9.05 6.71
N GLU A 46 -24.36 -7.74 6.94
CA GLU A 46 -23.52 -6.85 6.13
C GLU A 46 -22.26 -6.47 6.92
N VAL A 47 -21.15 -6.34 6.18
CA VAL A 47 -19.87 -5.91 6.71
C VAL A 47 -19.79 -4.40 6.53
N LEU A 48 -19.87 -3.66 7.62
CA LEU A 48 -19.78 -2.20 7.62
C LEU A 48 -18.36 -1.77 7.97
N MET A 49 -17.83 -0.78 7.26
CA MET A 49 -16.60 -0.10 7.66
C MET A 49 -16.86 0.75 8.91
N THR A 50 -15.97 0.64 9.89
CA THR A 50 -16.01 1.46 11.10
C THR A 50 -14.72 2.26 11.23
N ALA A 51 -14.80 3.44 11.85
CA ALA A 51 -13.64 4.14 12.40
C ALA A 51 -13.84 4.31 13.90
N SER A 52 -12.83 3.94 14.70
CA SER A 52 -12.79 4.11 16.15
C SER A 52 -11.70 5.12 16.52
N ALA A 53 -11.92 5.90 17.56
CA ALA A 53 -10.92 6.78 18.15
C ALA A 53 -10.95 6.70 19.68
N PHE A 54 -9.80 6.96 20.31
CA PHE A 54 -9.66 7.07 21.76
C PHE A 54 -9.46 8.53 22.15
N VAL A 55 -10.30 9.02 23.08
CA VAL A 55 -10.31 10.43 23.53
C VAL A 55 -9.32 10.68 24.68
N ASP A 56 -8.96 9.64 25.43
CA ASP A 56 -7.95 9.66 26.50
C ASP A 56 -7.40 8.25 26.72
N VAL A 57 -6.08 8.08 26.61
CA VAL A 57 -5.37 6.81 26.87
C VAL A 57 -5.60 6.29 28.31
N ASP A 58 -5.88 7.20 29.26
CA ASP A 58 -6.09 6.87 30.68
C ASP A 58 -7.56 6.59 31.04
N ASP A 59 -8.54 7.21 30.35
CA ASP A 59 -9.99 7.11 30.65
C ASP A 59 -10.81 6.25 29.65
N GLN A 60 -10.19 5.73 28.58
CA GLN A 60 -10.74 4.71 27.64
C GLN A 60 -12.15 4.99 27.11
N ILE A 61 -12.49 6.24 26.78
CA ILE A 61 -13.70 6.50 26.01
C ILE A 61 -13.41 6.21 24.54
N GLU A 62 -13.77 5.01 24.11
CA GLU A 62 -13.80 4.62 22.70
C GLU A 62 -15.04 5.24 22.03
N LEU A 63 -14.79 5.92 20.92
CA LEU A 63 -15.79 6.50 20.04
C LEU A 63 -15.71 5.79 18.70
N THR A 64 -16.77 5.12 18.29
CA THR A 64 -16.84 4.41 16.99
C THR A 64 -17.90 5.04 16.11
N VAL A 65 -17.54 5.37 14.86
CA VAL A 65 -18.47 5.80 13.81
C VAL A 65 -18.57 4.77 12.69
N TRP A 66 -19.74 4.69 12.07
CA TRP A 66 -19.97 3.91 10.86
C TRP A 66 -21.17 4.47 10.08
N SER A 67 -21.21 4.18 8.79
CA SER A 67 -22.32 4.54 7.91
C SER A 67 -23.11 3.30 7.55
N ASP A 68 -24.43 3.38 7.65
CA ASP A 68 -25.34 2.35 7.15
C ASP A 68 -25.60 2.55 5.64
N PRO A 69 -25.96 1.49 4.89
CA PRO A 69 -26.28 1.59 3.46
C PRO A 69 -27.49 2.49 3.15
N ASP A 70 -28.28 2.84 4.16
CA ASP A 70 -29.39 3.79 4.04
C ASP A 70 -28.95 5.27 4.06
N GLY A 71 -27.64 5.50 4.19
CA GLY A 71 -27.01 6.82 4.14
C GLY A 71 -27.05 7.58 5.45
N PHE A 72 -27.22 6.88 6.59
CA PHE A 72 -27.14 7.48 7.91
C PHE A 72 -25.87 7.09 8.64
N ASP A 73 -25.24 8.10 9.26
CA ASP A 73 -24.08 7.91 10.11
C ASP A 73 -24.48 7.69 11.56
N TRP A 74 -23.82 6.72 12.17
CA TRP A 74 -24.04 6.31 13.53
C TRP A 74 -22.77 6.47 14.33
N ILE A 75 -22.97 6.70 15.62
CA ILE A 75 -21.91 6.79 16.59
C ILE A 75 -22.22 5.91 17.80
N GLN A 76 -21.19 5.22 18.26
CA GLN A 76 -21.17 4.48 19.50
C GLN A 76 -20.15 5.10 20.46
N VAL A 77 -20.61 5.51 21.64
CA VAL A 77 -19.75 6.02 22.73
C VAL A 77 -20.22 5.43 24.04
N ALA A 78 -19.31 4.89 24.83
CA ALA A 78 -19.59 4.32 26.16
C ALA A 78 -20.77 3.30 26.15
N GLY A 79 -20.85 2.47 25.11
CA GLY A 79 -21.89 1.44 24.95
C GLY A 79 -23.26 1.96 24.52
N ARG A 80 -23.37 3.23 24.10
CA ARG A 80 -24.61 3.83 23.57
C ARG A 80 -24.46 4.09 22.09
N VAL A 81 -25.45 3.64 21.34
CA VAL A 81 -25.52 3.84 19.88
C VAL A 81 -26.58 4.91 19.59
N GLN A 82 -26.23 5.90 18.78
CA GLN A 82 -27.12 6.98 18.36
C GLN A 82 -26.76 7.46 16.96
N ARG A 83 -27.72 8.10 16.29
CA ARG A 83 -27.52 8.70 14.98
C ARG A 83 -26.82 10.05 15.12
N MET A 84 -25.86 10.34 14.24
CA MET A 84 -25.01 11.53 14.30
C MET A 84 -25.77 12.86 14.20
N ASP A 85 -26.89 12.89 13.48
CA ASP A 85 -27.73 14.09 13.31
C ASP A 85 -28.81 14.28 14.40
N SER A 86 -28.76 13.46 15.47
CA SER A 86 -29.71 13.54 16.57
C SER A 86 -29.54 14.87 17.34
N PRO A 87 -30.63 15.59 17.64
CA PRO A 87 -30.57 16.93 18.21
C PRO A 87 -30.03 17.01 19.65
N GLU A 88 -29.91 15.88 20.36
CA GLU A 88 -29.28 15.83 21.68
C GLU A 88 -28.42 14.56 21.78
N LEU A 89 -27.09 14.71 21.78
CA LEU A 89 -26.16 13.65 22.19
C LEU A 89 -26.21 13.58 23.73
N VAL A 90 -27.20 12.88 24.27
CA VAL A 90 -27.42 12.82 25.72
C VAL A 90 -26.54 11.74 26.35
N PHE A 91 -25.49 12.16 27.05
CA PHE A 91 -24.66 11.31 27.90
C PHE A 91 -25.06 11.48 29.38
N PRO A 92 -25.78 10.53 30.00
CA PRO A 92 -26.25 10.64 31.37
C PRO A 92 -25.09 10.67 32.35
N GLY A 93 -24.99 11.77 33.09
CA GLY A 93 -23.92 12.00 34.06
C GLY A 93 -22.80 12.91 33.54
N ALA A 94 -22.74 13.17 32.23
CA ALA A 94 -21.81 14.12 31.63
C ALA A 94 -22.30 15.57 31.82
N SER A 95 -21.36 16.50 31.84
CA SER A 95 -21.68 17.93 31.71
C SER A 95 -22.07 18.28 30.26
N GLN A 96 -22.74 19.42 30.04
CA GLN A 96 -23.04 19.88 28.68
C GLN A 96 -21.74 20.11 27.88
N ASP A 97 -20.70 20.66 28.52
CA ASP A 97 -19.41 20.92 27.88
C ASP A 97 -18.73 19.61 27.40
N GLU A 98 -18.86 18.53 28.17
CA GLU A 98 -18.35 17.20 27.81
C GLU A 98 -19.16 16.57 26.66
N ALA A 99 -20.48 16.76 26.66
CA ALA A 99 -21.33 16.31 25.55
C ALA A 99 -21.02 17.06 24.25
N ASP A 100 -20.77 18.38 24.32
CA ASP A 100 -20.40 19.22 23.18
C ASP A 100 -19.00 18.85 22.66
N MET A 101 -18.04 18.53 23.54
CA MET A 101 -16.72 18.04 23.16
C MET A 101 -16.80 16.69 22.42
N ILE A 102 -17.54 15.72 22.96
CA ILE A 102 -17.74 14.41 22.30
C ILE A 102 -18.42 14.60 20.94
N ALA A 103 -19.37 15.53 20.82
CA ALA A 103 -20.02 15.85 19.56
C ALA A 103 -19.06 16.37 18.49
N ASP A 104 -18.12 17.22 18.88
CA ASP A 104 -17.12 17.77 17.97
C ASP A 104 -16.14 16.68 17.50
N LEU A 105 -15.59 15.89 18.43
CA LEU A 105 -14.70 14.77 18.12
C LEU A 105 -15.39 13.71 17.24
N ALA A 106 -16.66 13.43 17.50
CA ALA A 106 -17.49 12.59 16.65
C ALA A 106 -17.58 13.13 15.22
N GLY A 107 -17.79 14.44 15.08
CA GLY A 107 -17.86 15.10 13.78
C GLY A 107 -16.54 15.07 13.02
N GLN A 108 -15.42 15.23 13.73
CA GLN A 108 -14.08 15.08 13.14
C GLN A 108 -13.85 13.63 12.65
N LEU A 109 -14.13 12.63 13.50
CA LEU A 109 -13.96 11.22 13.14
C LEU A 109 -14.88 10.80 11.98
N ALA A 110 -16.10 11.34 11.93
CA ALA A 110 -17.02 11.07 10.82
C ALA A 110 -16.49 11.56 9.47
N LYS A 111 -15.90 12.77 9.42
CA LYS A 111 -15.26 13.26 8.18
C LYS A 111 -14.08 12.40 7.75
N ILE A 112 -13.25 11.98 8.71
CA ILE A 112 -12.12 11.07 8.47
C ILE A 112 -12.64 9.73 7.93
N HIS A 113 -13.72 9.20 8.52
CA HIS A 113 -14.37 7.97 8.08
C HIS A 113 -14.94 8.09 6.66
N GLU A 114 -15.61 9.20 6.32
CA GLU A 114 -16.14 9.45 4.98
C GLU A 114 -15.03 9.47 3.92
N ALA A 115 -13.94 10.22 4.16
CA ALA A 115 -12.79 10.25 3.25
C ALA A 115 -12.15 8.86 3.09
N ALA A 116 -12.00 8.13 4.19
CA ALA A 116 -11.48 6.76 4.18
C ALA A 116 -12.39 5.77 3.45
N ALA A 117 -13.72 5.96 3.51
CA ALA A 117 -14.69 5.13 2.81
C ALA A 117 -14.58 5.30 1.29
N VAL A 118 -14.35 6.53 0.81
CA VAL A 118 -14.08 6.80 -0.62
C VAL A 118 -12.82 6.03 -1.07
N ILE A 119 -11.73 6.15 -0.31
CA ILE A 119 -10.48 5.42 -0.60
C ILE A 119 -10.72 3.90 -0.60
N LEU A 120 -11.49 3.39 0.37
CA LEU A 120 -11.74 1.96 0.50
C LEU A 120 -12.54 1.38 -0.66
N ASP A 121 -13.55 2.10 -1.14
CA ASP A 121 -14.38 1.69 -2.29
C ASP A 121 -13.53 1.60 -3.57
N GLU A 122 -12.56 2.49 -3.75
CA GLU A 122 -11.64 2.48 -4.88
C GLU A 122 -10.64 1.31 -4.85
N LEU A 123 -10.25 0.86 -3.65
CA LEU A 123 -9.30 -0.23 -3.47
C LEU A 123 -9.87 -1.62 -3.83
N GLU A 124 -11.17 -1.74 -4.17
CA GLU A 124 -11.90 -2.99 -4.49
C GLU A 124 -11.41 -4.23 -3.70
N PRO A 125 -11.48 -4.23 -2.35
CA PRO A 125 -10.76 -5.23 -1.57
C PRO A 125 -11.43 -6.61 -1.62
N THR A 126 -10.71 -7.60 -2.16
CA THR A 126 -11.00 -9.03 -1.88
C THR A 126 -10.60 -9.44 -0.45
N ASN A 127 -9.78 -8.62 0.21
CA ASN A 127 -9.41 -8.79 1.61
C ASN A 127 -9.48 -7.42 2.34
N PRO A 128 -10.62 -7.08 2.95
CA PRO A 128 -10.84 -5.76 3.58
C PRO A 128 -9.88 -5.49 4.75
N TYR A 129 -9.38 -6.54 5.42
CA TYR A 129 -8.43 -6.39 6.53
C TYR A 129 -7.12 -5.71 6.11
N MET A 130 -6.61 -6.04 4.92
CA MET A 130 -5.37 -5.45 4.41
C MET A 130 -5.55 -3.97 4.05
N ALA A 131 -6.74 -3.59 3.58
CA ALA A 131 -7.06 -2.20 3.28
C ALA A 131 -7.23 -1.39 4.58
N PHE A 132 -7.83 -1.97 5.62
CA PHE A 132 -7.90 -1.33 6.94
C PHE A 132 -6.52 -1.14 7.57
N ASP A 133 -5.63 -2.14 7.50
CA ASP A 133 -4.25 -2.01 8.00
C ASP A 133 -3.50 -0.86 7.32
N LEU A 134 -3.74 -0.67 6.02
CA LEU A 134 -3.21 0.45 5.23
C LEU A 134 -3.75 1.80 5.72
N LEU A 135 -5.07 1.95 5.80
CA LEU A 135 -5.72 3.19 6.27
C LEU A 135 -5.27 3.56 7.70
N ASN A 136 -5.13 2.55 8.57
CA ASN A 136 -4.61 2.70 9.93
C ASN A 136 -3.20 3.25 9.97
N ALA A 137 -2.32 2.73 9.10
CA ALA A 137 -0.95 3.21 9.02
C ALA A 137 -0.87 4.68 8.55
N VAL A 138 -1.69 5.08 7.58
CA VAL A 138 -1.73 6.46 7.08
C VAL A 138 -2.28 7.42 8.14
N ALA A 139 -3.41 7.09 8.77
CA ALA A 139 -3.97 7.88 9.86
C ALA A 139 -2.97 8.06 11.01
N TYR A 140 -2.31 6.98 11.41
CA TYR A 140 -1.29 7.01 12.46
C TYR A 140 -0.16 7.99 12.13
N LEU A 141 0.36 7.96 10.89
CA LEU A 141 1.41 8.87 10.45
C LEU A 141 0.95 10.32 10.45
N ALA A 142 -0.24 10.60 9.91
CA ALA A 142 -0.80 11.96 9.84
C ALA A 142 -0.98 12.58 11.25
N MET A 143 -1.58 11.86 12.19
CA MET A 143 -1.79 12.35 13.57
C MET A 143 -0.49 12.51 14.37
N ASN A 144 0.54 11.69 14.10
CA ASN A 144 1.80 11.72 14.85
C ASN A 144 2.89 12.60 14.22
N GLY A 145 2.53 13.45 13.25
CA GLY A 145 3.44 14.42 12.64
C GLY A 145 4.42 13.82 11.64
N GLY A 146 4.03 12.74 10.96
CA GLY A 146 4.73 12.23 9.78
C GLY A 146 4.41 13.09 8.55
N VAL A 147 5.46 13.73 8.02
CA VAL A 147 5.51 14.63 6.85
C VAL A 147 5.02 16.06 7.13
N GLY A 148 5.98 16.92 7.53
CA GLY A 148 5.80 18.37 7.41
C GLY A 148 5.61 18.78 5.94
N GLU A 149 4.76 19.78 5.73
CA GLU A 149 4.30 20.34 4.44
C GLU A 149 5.39 20.79 3.44
N ASP A 150 6.68 20.66 3.78
CA ASP A 150 7.82 21.16 3.01
C ASP A 150 8.61 20.07 2.24
N HIS A 151 8.14 18.82 2.17
CA HIS A 151 8.86 17.74 1.47
C HIS A 151 8.25 17.34 0.11
N PRO A 152 8.70 17.94 -1.01
CA PRO A 152 8.25 17.61 -2.37
C PRO A 152 8.76 16.25 -2.91
N GLY A 153 9.08 15.30 -2.02
CA GLY A 153 9.73 14.03 -2.36
C GLY A 153 9.11 12.78 -1.75
N ALA A 154 8.20 12.90 -0.77
CA ALA A 154 7.44 11.77 -0.26
C ALA A 154 6.18 11.62 -1.14
N ARG A 155 6.34 11.06 -2.34
CA ARG A 155 5.14 10.51 -2.98
C ARG A 155 4.63 9.42 -2.05
N PRO A 156 3.33 9.40 -1.74
CA PRO A 156 2.80 8.36 -0.89
C PRO A 156 3.12 7.02 -1.52
N TRP A 157 3.66 6.09 -0.72
CA TRP A 157 4.08 4.79 -1.22
C TRP A 157 2.93 4.03 -1.90
N HIS A 158 1.68 4.36 -1.55
CA HIS A 158 0.48 3.80 -2.16
C HIS A 158 0.39 4.09 -3.67
N VAL A 159 0.95 5.20 -4.18
CA VAL A 159 0.96 5.49 -5.63
C VAL A 159 1.81 4.47 -6.39
N TRP A 160 2.97 4.10 -5.85
CA TRP A 160 3.79 3.04 -6.46
C TRP A 160 3.17 1.66 -6.26
N ALA A 161 2.50 1.43 -5.14
CA ALA A 161 1.73 0.21 -4.90
C ALA A 161 0.56 0.07 -5.89
N ASP A 162 -0.14 1.15 -6.20
CA ASP A 162 -1.22 1.17 -7.19
C ASP A 162 -0.67 0.96 -8.60
N GLN A 163 0.41 1.64 -8.98
CA GLN A 163 1.09 1.38 -10.26
C GLN A 163 1.52 -0.10 -10.37
N PHE A 164 2.06 -0.67 -9.28
CA PHE A 164 2.38 -2.09 -9.21
C PHE A 164 1.13 -2.96 -9.42
N SER A 165 0.01 -2.57 -8.81
CA SER A 165 -1.31 -3.19 -9.00
C SER A 165 -1.77 -3.13 -10.46
N GLY A 166 -1.59 -1.99 -11.12
CA GLY A 166 -1.89 -1.77 -12.53
C GLY A 166 -1.18 -2.77 -13.43
N HIS A 167 0.10 -3.04 -13.17
CA HIS A 167 0.85 -4.08 -13.88
C HIS A 167 0.31 -5.50 -13.62
N CYS A 168 -0.12 -5.80 -12.40
CA CYS A 168 -0.72 -7.10 -12.07
C CYS A 168 -2.05 -7.34 -12.81
N ARG A 169 -2.80 -6.27 -13.13
CA ARG A 169 -4.12 -6.32 -13.81
C ARG A 169 -4.05 -6.57 -15.31
N LEU A 170 -2.87 -6.50 -15.93
CA LEU A 170 -2.72 -6.55 -17.40
C LEU A 170 -3.03 -7.93 -18.02
N GLY A 171 -3.39 -8.94 -17.23
CA GLY A 171 -3.98 -10.21 -17.68
C GLY A 171 -3.03 -11.18 -18.40
N PHE A 172 -1.78 -10.79 -18.63
CA PHE A 172 -0.72 -11.67 -19.15
C PHE A 172 0.08 -12.38 -18.04
N LEU A 173 0.00 -11.87 -16.80
CA LEU A 173 0.58 -12.51 -15.62
C LEU A 173 -0.46 -13.44 -14.99
N ALA A 174 -0.10 -14.71 -14.86
CA ALA A 174 -0.86 -15.74 -14.16
C ALA A 174 -0.37 -15.98 -12.73
N GLY A 175 0.73 -15.34 -12.34
CA GLY A 175 1.21 -15.29 -10.97
C GLY A 175 2.36 -14.33 -10.84
N VAL A 176 2.46 -13.63 -9.71
CA VAL A 176 3.59 -12.75 -9.35
C VAL A 176 3.94 -12.96 -7.88
N MET A 177 5.23 -12.94 -7.57
CA MET A 177 5.75 -13.02 -6.22
C MET A 177 7.02 -12.19 -6.08
N LEU A 178 7.09 -11.40 -5.02
CA LEU A 178 8.27 -10.74 -4.52
C LEU A 178 8.92 -11.61 -3.44
N GLU A 179 10.23 -11.72 -3.52
CA GLU A 179 11.04 -12.46 -2.54
C GLU A 179 12.27 -11.60 -2.21
N GLU A 180 12.62 -11.54 -0.94
CA GLU A 180 13.92 -10.99 -0.57
C GLU A 180 15.02 -12.03 -0.87
N SER A 181 16.10 -11.57 -1.50
CA SER A 181 17.31 -12.37 -1.68
C SER A 181 17.98 -12.61 -0.32
N PRO A 182 18.85 -13.63 -0.19
CA PRO A 182 19.65 -13.85 1.02
C PRO A 182 20.49 -12.66 1.47
N PHE A 183 20.67 -11.67 0.60
CA PHE A 183 21.49 -10.48 0.80
C PHE A 183 20.65 -9.21 1.03
N GLY A 184 19.33 -9.32 1.20
CA GLY A 184 18.45 -8.19 1.49
C GLY A 184 17.95 -7.41 0.26
N ASN A 185 18.33 -7.82 -0.95
CA ASN A 185 17.84 -7.20 -2.18
C ASN A 185 16.52 -7.82 -2.63
N LEU A 186 15.65 -7.05 -3.28
CA LEU A 186 14.36 -7.52 -3.76
C LEU A 186 14.46 -8.27 -5.09
N ASN A 187 13.89 -9.47 -5.14
CA ASN A 187 13.68 -10.27 -6.34
C ASN A 187 12.19 -10.30 -6.67
N ILE A 188 11.87 -10.49 -7.96
CA ILE A 188 10.50 -10.71 -8.42
C ILE A 188 10.46 -11.94 -9.33
N ARG A 189 9.46 -12.78 -9.14
CA ARG A 189 9.13 -13.95 -9.94
C ARG A 189 7.74 -13.78 -10.51
N ALA A 190 7.54 -14.22 -11.72
CA ALA A 190 6.24 -14.24 -12.34
C ALA A 190 6.05 -15.48 -13.20
N THR A 191 4.81 -15.87 -13.41
CA THR A 191 4.43 -16.87 -14.41
C THR A 191 3.51 -16.19 -15.41
N THR A 192 3.85 -16.25 -16.69
CA THR A 192 2.96 -15.80 -17.77
C THR A 192 2.10 -16.97 -18.25
N LEU A 193 0.91 -16.68 -18.79
CA LEU A 193 0.08 -17.68 -19.47
C LEU A 193 -0.29 -17.19 -20.88
N ASP A 194 0.31 -17.77 -21.92
CA ASP A 194 -0.06 -17.43 -23.29
C ASP A 194 -1.51 -17.89 -23.57
N PRO A 195 -2.44 -16.97 -23.90
CA PRO A 195 -3.83 -17.33 -24.14
C PRO A 195 -4.03 -18.22 -25.38
N ILE A 196 -3.09 -18.18 -26.34
CA ILE A 196 -3.18 -18.92 -27.60
C ILE A 196 -2.68 -20.35 -27.43
N SER A 197 -1.42 -20.53 -27.01
CA SER A 197 -0.82 -21.86 -26.85
C SER A 197 -1.18 -22.54 -25.53
N ARG A 198 -1.73 -21.79 -24.55
CA ARG A 198 -1.95 -22.24 -23.16
C ARG A 198 -0.66 -22.68 -22.45
N THR A 199 0.49 -22.23 -22.94
CA THR A 199 1.79 -22.53 -22.35
C THR A 199 2.10 -21.48 -21.28
N SER A 200 2.52 -21.94 -20.10
CA SER A 200 3.05 -21.07 -19.07
C SER A 200 4.56 -20.87 -19.26
N THR A 201 5.04 -19.66 -18.99
CA THR A 201 6.49 -19.37 -18.97
C THR A 201 6.83 -18.63 -17.68
N ASP A 202 7.75 -19.21 -16.92
CA ASP A 202 8.26 -18.59 -15.70
C ASP A 202 9.28 -17.51 -16.06
N LEU A 203 9.16 -16.37 -15.39
CA LEU A 203 10.02 -15.22 -15.48
C LEU A 203 10.56 -14.90 -14.09
N GLN A 204 11.80 -14.45 -14.02
CA GLN A 204 12.38 -14.01 -12.76
C GLN A 204 13.37 -12.88 -13.01
N VAL A 205 13.19 -11.75 -12.31
CA VAL A 205 14.23 -10.72 -12.17
C VAL A 205 14.79 -10.84 -10.77
N TYR A 206 16.09 -11.04 -10.65
CA TYR A 206 16.73 -11.33 -9.38
C TYR A 206 18.13 -10.76 -9.30
N TRP A 207 18.59 -10.54 -8.07
CA TRP A 207 19.98 -10.22 -7.78
C TRP A 207 20.79 -11.50 -7.71
N LYS A 208 21.83 -11.57 -8.54
CA LYS A 208 22.83 -12.63 -8.50
C LYS A 208 24.12 -12.08 -7.89
N GLN A 209 24.66 -12.82 -6.95
CA GLN A 209 25.96 -12.55 -6.34
C GLN A 209 26.62 -13.92 -6.14
N ASP A 210 27.69 -14.19 -6.88
CA ASP A 210 28.36 -15.51 -6.83
C ASP A 210 29.30 -15.60 -5.63
N ASP A 211 29.88 -14.48 -5.18
CA ASP A 211 30.73 -14.36 -4.00
C ASP A 211 30.35 -13.17 -3.10
N GLU A 212 30.54 -13.29 -1.77
CA GLU A 212 30.21 -12.23 -0.79
C GLU A 212 30.94 -10.90 -1.03
N ASP A 213 32.09 -10.93 -1.70
CA ASP A 213 32.90 -9.76 -2.04
C ASP A 213 32.51 -9.10 -3.38
N GLU A 214 31.62 -9.73 -4.16
CA GLU A 214 31.17 -9.22 -5.45
C GLU A 214 30.01 -8.24 -5.32
N ILE A 215 29.92 -7.30 -6.26
CA ILE A 215 28.78 -6.39 -6.36
C ILE A 215 27.60 -7.19 -6.93
N PRO A 216 26.44 -7.26 -6.24
CA PRO A 216 25.27 -7.92 -6.77
C PRO A 216 24.88 -7.37 -8.14
N GLU A 217 24.59 -8.27 -9.06
CA GLU A 217 24.21 -7.95 -10.43
C GLU A 217 22.74 -8.32 -10.66
N HIS A 218 22.00 -7.50 -11.41
CA HIS A 218 20.64 -7.83 -11.84
C HIS A 218 20.65 -8.85 -12.98
N TRP A 219 19.91 -9.93 -12.79
CA TRP A 219 19.77 -11.03 -13.73
C TRP A 219 18.29 -11.26 -14.05
N LEU A 220 18.06 -11.76 -15.26
CA LEU A 220 16.76 -12.14 -15.77
C LEU A 220 16.77 -13.62 -16.12
N SER A 221 15.68 -14.32 -15.79
CA SER A 221 15.41 -15.69 -16.23
C SER A 221 14.12 -15.77 -17.02
N VAL A 222 14.15 -16.56 -18.10
CA VAL A 222 12.98 -16.97 -18.90
C VAL A 222 12.99 -18.49 -19.01
N GLY A 223 12.10 -19.15 -18.28
CA GLY A 223 12.11 -20.61 -18.12
C GLY A 223 13.43 -21.08 -17.50
N THR A 224 14.25 -21.77 -18.29
CA THR A 224 15.58 -22.24 -17.85
C THR A 224 16.73 -21.37 -18.36
N ALA A 225 16.47 -20.39 -19.21
CA ALA A 225 17.49 -19.48 -19.71
C ALA A 225 17.71 -18.34 -18.70
N THR A 226 18.96 -17.91 -18.51
CA THR A 226 19.34 -16.85 -17.57
C THR A 226 20.44 -15.98 -18.15
N ALA A 227 20.40 -14.67 -17.92
CA ALA A 227 21.43 -13.72 -18.37
C ALA A 227 21.40 -12.42 -17.53
N PRO A 228 22.50 -11.65 -17.49
CA PRO A 228 22.51 -10.32 -16.86
C PRO A 228 21.51 -9.37 -17.53
N ALA A 229 20.69 -8.67 -16.74
CA ALA A 229 19.61 -7.85 -17.27
C ALA A 229 20.09 -6.64 -18.11
N HIS A 230 21.32 -6.15 -17.85
CA HIS A 230 21.87 -4.97 -18.53
C HIS A 230 22.66 -5.31 -19.81
N ASP A 231 23.10 -6.56 -19.97
CA ASP A 231 23.83 -7.03 -21.16
C ASP A 231 22.88 -7.57 -22.24
N VAL A 232 21.60 -7.71 -21.93
CA VAL A 232 20.65 -8.33 -22.84
C VAL A 232 19.99 -7.25 -23.70
N ASP A 233 20.25 -7.36 -25.00
CA ASP A 233 19.57 -6.66 -26.09
C ASP A 233 18.04 -6.61 -25.84
N PRO A 234 17.32 -5.50 -26.12
CA PRO A 234 15.85 -5.47 -26.10
C PRO A 234 15.18 -6.57 -26.94
N ASP A 235 15.91 -7.22 -27.85
CA ASP A 235 15.45 -8.40 -28.58
C ASP A 235 15.62 -9.73 -27.83
N TYR A 236 16.37 -9.80 -26.73
CA TYR A 236 16.58 -10.97 -25.85
C TYR A 236 16.86 -12.31 -26.56
N PRO A 237 17.73 -12.38 -27.60
CA PRO A 237 17.81 -13.55 -28.47
C PRO A 237 18.26 -14.83 -27.75
N GLU A 238 19.15 -14.71 -26.75
CA GLU A 238 19.67 -15.84 -25.98
C GLU A 238 18.67 -16.33 -24.92
N LEU A 239 17.98 -15.41 -24.23
CA LEU A 239 16.93 -15.74 -23.26
C LEU A 239 15.69 -16.35 -23.92
N LEU A 240 15.39 -15.93 -25.16
CA LEU A 240 14.23 -16.40 -25.92
C LEU A 240 14.55 -17.56 -26.86
N ALA A 241 15.78 -18.12 -26.82
CA ALA A 241 16.21 -19.17 -27.74
C ALA A 241 15.31 -20.42 -27.67
N GLY A 242 14.82 -20.77 -26.47
CA GLY A 242 13.86 -21.87 -26.24
C GLY A 242 12.38 -21.47 -26.38
N THR A 243 12.09 -20.20 -26.59
CA THR A 243 10.72 -19.66 -26.65
C THR A 243 10.19 -19.67 -28.09
N PRO A 244 8.97 -20.20 -28.35
CA PRO A 244 8.36 -20.18 -29.69
C PRO A 244 8.30 -18.77 -30.26
N LEU A 245 8.64 -18.60 -31.55
CA LEU A 245 8.70 -17.28 -32.21
C LEU A 245 7.40 -16.49 -32.06
N GLU A 246 6.26 -17.16 -32.11
CA GLU A 246 4.92 -16.57 -32.00
C GLU A 246 4.59 -15.97 -30.63
N VAL A 247 5.33 -16.32 -29.57
CA VAL A 247 5.10 -15.79 -28.21
C VAL A 247 6.25 -14.91 -27.70
N ARG A 248 7.30 -14.70 -28.50
CA ARG A 248 8.47 -13.91 -28.06
C ARG A 248 8.12 -12.48 -27.70
N ASP A 249 7.32 -11.79 -28.52
CA ASP A 249 6.94 -10.40 -28.24
C ASP A 249 6.07 -10.29 -26.98
N TYR A 250 5.24 -11.29 -26.73
CA TYR A 250 4.45 -11.39 -25.51
C TYR A 250 5.36 -11.53 -24.28
N ILE A 251 6.34 -12.43 -24.32
CA ILE A 251 7.30 -12.61 -23.22
C ILE A 251 8.16 -11.36 -23.02
N ARG A 252 8.59 -10.68 -24.08
CA ARG A 252 9.33 -9.40 -23.99
C ARG A 252 8.51 -8.33 -23.28
N HIS A 253 7.23 -8.22 -23.59
CA HIS A 253 6.35 -7.26 -22.95
C HIS A 253 6.17 -7.57 -21.46
N ALA A 254 5.98 -8.85 -21.12
CA ALA A 254 5.89 -9.29 -19.73
C ALA A 254 7.18 -9.02 -18.94
N ILE A 255 8.35 -9.20 -19.55
CA ILE A 255 9.66 -8.84 -18.95
C ILE A 255 9.74 -7.35 -18.65
N GLY A 256 9.32 -6.48 -19.60
CA GLY A 256 9.31 -5.03 -19.41
C GLY A 256 8.51 -4.62 -18.18
N HIS A 257 7.29 -5.15 -18.05
CA HIS A 257 6.46 -4.91 -16.88
C HIS A 257 7.05 -5.51 -15.60
N LEU A 258 7.70 -6.66 -15.66
CA LEU A 258 8.33 -7.26 -14.48
C LEU A 258 9.47 -6.38 -13.94
N HIS A 259 10.22 -5.73 -14.83
CA HIS A 259 11.23 -4.73 -14.46
C HIS A 259 10.61 -3.49 -13.82
N GLU A 260 9.54 -2.96 -14.40
CA GLU A 260 8.81 -1.82 -13.81
C GLU A 260 8.29 -2.18 -12.41
N MET A 261 7.69 -3.36 -12.26
CA MET A 261 7.15 -3.85 -10.99
C MET A 261 8.21 -3.99 -9.91
N VAL A 262 9.40 -4.54 -10.20
CA VAL A 262 10.46 -4.65 -9.16
C VAL A 262 10.97 -3.28 -8.73
N HIS A 263 11.01 -2.30 -9.64
CA HIS A 263 11.38 -0.92 -9.29
C HIS A 263 10.30 -0.25 -8.44
N LEU A 264 9.02 -0.39 -8.80
CA LEU A 264 7.91 0.12 -8.01
C LEU A 264 7.88 -0.48 -6.60
N ALA A 265 8.04 -1.80 -6.49
CA ALA A 265 8.14 -2.47 -5.20
C ALA A 265 9.35 -2.01 -4.38
N GLY A 266 10.49 -1.76 -5.05
CA GLY A 266 11.66 -1.14 -4.43
C GLY A 266 11.36 0.27 -3.88
N SER A 267 10.64 1.10 -4.63
CA SER A 267 10.23 2.45 -4.19
C SER A 267 9.24 2.41 -3.01
N VAL A 268 8.30 1.45 -2.99
CA VAL A 268 7.42 1.22 -1.83
C VAL A 268 8.25 0.87 -0.60
N LEU A 269 9.19 -0.07 -0.73
CA LEU A 269 10.05 -0.47 0.38
C LEU A 269 10.93 0.67 0.88
N GLU A 270 11.53 1.45 -0.02
CA GLU A 270 12.35 2.61 0.33
C GLU A 270 11.54 3.63 1.12
N ALA A 271 10.34 3.98 0.66
CA ALA A 271 9.49 4.95 1.34
C ALA A 271 9.02 4.45 2.71
N ARG A 272 8.54 3.21 2.81
CA ARG A 272 8.12 2.61 4.08
C ARG A 272 9.28 2.49 5.08
N THR A 273 10.47 2.15 4.60
CA THR A 273 11.67 2.09 5.45
C THR A 273 12.06 3.49 5.92
N GLN A 274 11.97 4.49 5.05
CA GLN A 274 12.28 5.88 5.38
C GLN A 274 11.31 6.47 6.42
N GLU A 275 10.02 6.13 6.36
CA GLU A 275 9.02 6.48 7.38
C GLU A 275 9.43 5.97 8.77
N VAL A 276 9.86 4.71 8.86
CA VAL A 276 10.31 4.09 10.12
C VAL A 276 11.58 4.73 10.64
N ILE A 277 12.56 4.99 9.76
CA ILE A 277 13.81 5.67 10.14
C ILE A 277 13.48 7.04 10.74
N GLN A 278 12.62 7.82 10.07
CA GLN A 278 12.21 9.15 10.55
C GLN A 278 11.47 9.07 11.88
N PHE A 279 10.56 8.10 12.04
CA PHE A 279 9.87 7.86 13.31
C PHE A 279 10.85 7.57 14.44
N VAL A 280 11.81 6.67 14.22
CA VAL A 280 12.84 6.32 15.20
C VAL A 280 13.72 7.54 15.53
N GLU A 281 14.11 8.32 14.52
CA GLU A 281 14.88 9.57 14.70
C GLU A 281 14.11 10.60 15.54
N ALA A 282 12.82 10.80 15.26
CA ALA A 282 11.96 11.68 16.04
C ALA A 282 11.86 11.22 17.50
N LYS A 283 11.68 9.92 17.75
CA LYS A 283 11.59 9.36 19.11
C LYS A 283 12.92 9.36 19.85
N ARG A 284 14.06 9.22 19.18
CA ARG A 284 15.41 9.35 19.79
C ARG A 284 15.65 10.70 20.45
N THR A 285 14.95 11.75 20.03
CA THR A 285 15.00 13.07 20.68
C THR A 285 14.17 13.14 21.97
N ALA A 286 13.24 12.20 22.18
CA ALA A 286 12.36 12.12 23.35
C ALA A 286 12.82 11.06 24.37
N GLU A 287 13.23 9.87 23.93
CA GLU A 287 13.78 8.78 24.75
C GLU A 287 14.75 7.91 23.94
N ALA A 288 15.70 7.23 24.60
CA ALA A 288 16.67 6.39 23.89
C ALA A 288 16.02 5.07 23.42
N VAL A 289 15.56 5.03 22.17
CA VAL A 289 15.11 3.79 21.51
C VAL A 289 16.29 2.81 21.41
N PRO A 290 16.20 1.59 21.96
CA PRO A 290 17.26 0.59 21.83
C PRO A 290 17.46 0.15 20.38
N ALA A 291 18.72 -0.04 19.95
CA ALA A 291 19.05 -0.43 18.57
C ALA A 291 18.41 -1.74 18.09
N PHE A 292 18.09 -2.67 19.01
CA PHE A 292 17.38 -3.89 18.65
C PHE A 292 15.92 -3.62 18.24
N VAL A 293 15.27 -2.62 18.84
CA VAL A 293 13.88 -2.25 18.52
C VAL A 293 13.81 -1.62 17.14
N GLU A 294 14.73 -0.71 16.83
CA GLU A 294 14.87 -0.11 15.50
C GLU A 294 15.11 -1.16 14.42
N HIS A 295 16.01 -2.12 14.67
CA HIS A 295 16.25 -3.22 13.75
C HIS A 295 15.00 -4.07 13.52
N GLU A 296 14.28 -4.44 14.59
CA GLU A 296 13.03 -5.21 14.51
C GLU A 296 11.95 -4.46 13.74
N MET A 297 11.80 -3.14 13.97
CA MET A 297 10.81 -2.30 13.30
C MET A 297 11.08 -2.20 11.79
N LEU A 298 12.34 -1.95 11.41
CA LEU A 298 12.73 -1.90 10.00
C LEU A 298 12.50 -3.26 9.32
N ARG A 299 12.88 -4.35 9.99
CA ARG A 299 12.70 -5.70 9.45
C ARG A 299 11.23 -6.04 9.25
N THR A 300 10.41 -5.81 10.26
CA THR A 300 8.96 -6.06 10.21
C THR A 300 8.31 -5.23 9.10
N THR A 301 8.72 -3.98 8.93
CA THR A 301 8.19 -3.11 7.87
C THR A 301 8.52 -3.61 6.47
N ILE A 302 9.74 -4.11 6.26
CA ILE A 302 10.14 -4.73 4.99
C ILE A 302 9.31 -6.00 4.74
N ASP A 303 9.20 -6.87 5.74
CA ASP A 303 8.43 -8.12 5.64
C ASP A 303 6.95 -7.85 5.34
N ASP A 304 6.34 -6.88 6.02
CA ASP A 304 4.94 -6.49 5.84
C ASP A 304 4.70 -5.84 4.48
N ALA A 305 5.61 -4.99 4.01
CA ALA A 305 5.49 -4.36 2.68
C ALA A 305 5.60 -5.41 1.56
N ILE A 306 6.53 -6.36 1.67
CA ILE A 306 6.65 -7.48 0.72
C ILE A 306 5.38 -8.35 0.77
N ALA A 307 4.86 -8.65 1.97
CA ALA A 307 3.65 -9.43 2.15
C ALA A 307 2.42 -8.74 1.53
N GLY A 308 2.27 -7.42 1.73
CA GLY A 308 1.19 -6.62 1.15
C GLY A 308 1.24 -6.58 -0.38
N LEU A 309 2.43 -6.33 -0.96
CA LEU A 309 2.63 -6.37 -2.42
C LEU A 309 2.36 -7.76 -3.00
N ASN A 310 2.76 -8.82 -2.31
CA ASN A 310 2.42 -10.20 -2.67
C ASN A 310 0.91 -10.49 -2.57
N GLY A 311 0.22 -9.93 -1.58
CA GLY A 311 -1.23 -9.99 -1.45
C GLY A 311 -1.93 -9.36 -2.64
N MET A 312 -1.50 -8.17 -3.06
CA MET A 312 -2.02 -7.49 -4.26
C MET A 312 -1.73 -8.25 -5.55
N ALA A 313 -0.50 -8.73 -5.73
CA ALA A 313 -0.13 -9.57 -6.85
C ALA A 313 -1.05 -10.80 -6.97
N ARG A 314 -1.27 -11.51 -5.85
CA ARG A 314 -2.13 -12.69 -5.80
C ARG A 314 -3.59 -12.36 -6.09
N LEU A 315 -4.10 -11.23 -5.61
CA LEU A 315 -5.45 -10.76 -5.87
C LEU A 315 -5.71 -10.65 -7.38
N TYR A 316 -4.82 -10.00 -8.14
CA TYR A 316 -5.07 -9.73 -9.56
C TYR A 316 -4.62 -10.85 -10.50
N THR A 317 -3.58 -11.61 -10.13
CA THR A 317 -3.09 -12.71 -10.97
C THR A 317 -3.74 -14.05 -10.65
N GLY A 318 -4.41 -14.17 -9.51
CA GLY A 318 -5.19 -15.34 -9.09
C GLY A 318 -4.37 -16.51 -8.53
N ALA A 319 -3.04 -16.48 -8.64
CA ALA A 319 -2.15 -17.52 -8.13
C ALA A 319 -0.75 -16.97 -7.82
N MET A 320 0.03 -17.73 -7.04
CA MET A 320 1.47 -17.48 -6.91
C MET A 320 2.23 -18.27 -8.00
N PRO A 321 3.42 -17.81 -8.42
CA PRO A 321 4.29 -18.60 -9.31
C PRO A 321 4.55 -20.01 -8.73
N GLY A 322 4.29 -21.04 -9.52
CA GLY A 322 4.37 -22.46 -9.11
C GLY A 322 3.04 -23.13 -8.77
N ASP A 323 1.97 -22.36 -8.53
CA ASP A 323 0.60 -22.90 -8.36
C ASP A 323 -0.15 -23.02 -9.70
N VAL A 324 0.33 -22.33 -10.74
CA VAL A 324 -0.20 -22.34 -12.11
C VAL A 324 0.19 -23.65 -12.81
N ARG A 325 -0.80 -24.47 -13.18
CA ARG A 325 -0.60 -25.76 -13.87
C ARG A 325 -1.21 -25.77 -15.27
#